data_AF-A0A8T6SQI6-F1
#
_entry.id   AF-A0A8T6SQI6-F1
#
_cell.length_a   1.000
_cell.length_b   1.000
_cell.length_c   1.000
_cell.angle_alpha   90.00
_cell.angle_beta   90.00
_cell.angle_gamma   90.00
#
_symmetry.space_group_name_H-M   'P 1'
#
loop_
_entity.id
_entity.type
_entity.pdbx_description
1 polymer ?
#
loop_
_entity_poly.entity_id
_entity_poly.type
_entity_poly.pdbx_seq_one_letter_code
_entity_poly.pdbx_strand_id
1 'polypeptide(L)'
;MLSSNIGLVLIIFIIASIFVTWANVAKVPIATTHAIVCAIAGVGLYSSALHTDKFFEILAWWVAAPLVAWVINFLMAKYLYFRTLKFLTERYSEKSINGILTILITISGTFLAFSAGANNSANAVGPLVGLGLIGTYQGAIIAGVAMGVGAILFGGRVLETVGKEITEICILRAVSVEFTGAALILGASVFGIPVSIAEIITSGIIGFSCAQQGFGVTAKNRHVLKIAFFWIVIPFVAVAMGYGMTSIYFNYGVGDFLASNFGF
;
A
#
# COMPACT_ATOMS: atom_id res chain seq x y z
N MET A 1 -27.78 0.76 -16.69
CA MET A 1 -26.60 1.63 -16.47
C MET A 1 -26.22 1.70 -14.99
N LEU A 2 -27.11 2.13 -14.09
CA LEU A 2 -26.81 2.21 -12.66
C LEU A 2 -26.57 0.82 -12.03
N SER A 3 -27.45 -0.15 -12.31
CA SER A 3 -27.29 -1.56 -11.92
C SER A 3 -25.97 -2.18 -12.39
N SER A 4 -25.59 -1.90 -13.64
CA SER A 4 -24.32 -2.34 -14.22
C SER A 4 -23.12 -1.75 -13.48
N ASN A 5 -23.14 -0.46 -13.13
CA ASN A 5 -22.05 0.20 -12.40
C ASN A 5 -21.90 -0.33 -10.97
N ILE A 6 -23.01 -0.57 -10.27
CA ILE A 6 -22.98 -1.14 -8.92
C ILE A 6 -22.37 -2.55 -8.94
N GLY A 7 -22.77 -3.39 -9.90
CA GLY A 7 -22.21 -4.74 -10.06
C GLY A 7 -20.69 -4.74 -10.26
N LEU A 8 -20.17 -3.82 -11.06
CA LEU A 8 -18.73 -3.67 -11.29
C LEU A 8 -17.97 -3.24 -10.03
N VAL A 9 -18.51 -2.30 -9.25
CA VAL A 9 -17.92 -1.92 -7.95
C VAL A 9 -17.85 -3.13 -7.02
N LEU A 10 -18.94 -3.89 -6.93
CA LEU A 10 -18.99 -5.08 -6.07
C LEU A 10 -17.94 -6.11 -6.48
N ILE A 11 -17.77 -6.36 -7.78
CA ILE A 11 -16.71 -7.25 -8.29
C ILE A 11 -15.32 -6.77 -7.82
N ILE A 12 -15.01 -5.49 -8.00
CA ILE A 12 -13.72 -4.91 -7.62
C ILE A 12 -13.48 -5.08 -6.11
N PHE A 13 -14.46 -4.75 -5.27
CA PHE A 13 -14.32 -4.86 -3.81
C PHE A 13 -14.30 -6.30 -3.31
N ILE A 14 -15.02 -7.23 -3.93
CA ILE A 14 -14.95 -8.66 -3.60
C ILE A 14 -13.53 -9.17 -3.87
N ILE A 15 -12.98 -8.88 -5.06
CA ILE A 15 -11.61 -9.29 -5.43
C ILE A 15 -10.61 -8.69 -4.43
N ALA A 16 -10.70 -7.39 -4.16
CA ALA A 16 -9.81 -6.73 -3.20
C ALA A 16 -9.91 -7.36 -1.80
N SER A 17 -11.11 -7.66 -1.33
CA SER A 17 -11.34 -8.28 -0.02
C SER A 17 -10.78 -9.69 0.07
N ILE A 18 -10.88 -10.49 -1.00
CA ILE A 18 -10.28 -11.82 -1.09
C ILE A 18 -8.76 -11.71 -0.94
N PHE A 19 -8.11 -10.81 -1.69
CA PHE A 19 -6.66 -10.64 -1.61
C PHE A 19 -6.18 -10.11 -0.26
N VAL A 20 -6.89 -9.14 0.33
CA VAL A 20 -6.58 -8.63 1.68
C VAL A 20 -6.72 -9.74 2.72
N THR A 21 -7.75 -10.58 2.60
CA THR A 21 -7.96 -11.70 3.53
C THR A 21 -6.87 -12.75 3.37
N TRP A 22 -6.54 -13.12 2.12
CA TRP A 22 -5.48 -14.07 1.83
C TRP A 22 -4.11 -13.57 2.33
N ALA A 23 -3.85 -12.27 2.16
CA ALA A 23 -2.67 -11.61 2.67
C ALA A 23 -2.51 -11.72 4.18
N ASN A 24 -3.60 -11.43 4.90
CA ASN A 24 -3.64 -11.46 6.36
C ASN A 24 -3.41 -12.88 6.88
N VAL A 25 -4.05 -13.88 6.26
CA VAL A 25 -3.83 -15.30 6.59
C VAL A 25 -2.39 -15.72 6.29
N ALA A 26 -1.84 -15.27 5.17
CA ALA A 26 -0.47 -15.56 4.78
C ALA A 26 0.57 -14.81 5.64
N LYS A 27 0.16 -13.82 6.45
CA LYS A 27 1.04 -12.92 7.22
C LYS A 27 2.11 -12.27 6.34
N VAL A 28 1.71 -11.74 5.19
CA VAL A 28 2.62 -11.04 4.27
C VAL A 28 2.14 -9.60 4.09
N PRO A 29 3.03 -8.60 4.21
CA PRO A 29 2.68 -7.22 3.89
C PRO A 29 2.38 -7.12 2.39
N ILE A 30 1.10 -6.94 2.05
CA ILE A 30 0.62 -6.89 0.68
C ILE A 30 0.14 -5.50 0.32
N ALA A 31 0.43 -5.12 -0.92
CA ALA A 31 -0.08 -3.94 -1.56
C ALA A 31 -1.59 -4.09 -1.82
N THR A 32 -2.43 -3.59 -0.91
CA THR A 32 -3.89 -3.51 -1.13
C THR A 32 -4.21 -2.71 -2.40
N THR A 33 -3.37 -1.72 -2.71
CA THR A 33 -3.36 -0.95 -3.95
C THR A 33 -3.29 -1.84 -5.20
N HIS A 34 -2.46 -2.90 -5.19
CA HIS A 34 -2.36 -3.81 -6.34
C HIS A 34 -3.66 -4.53 -6.61
N ALA A 35 -4.27 -5.08 -5.56
CA ALA A 35 -5.52 -5.82 -5.71
C ALA A 35 -6.63 -4.95 -6.31
N ILE A 36 -6.77 -3.71 -5.86
CA ILE A 36 -7.82 -2.79 -6.35
C ILE A 36 -7.52 -2.29 -7.76
N VAL A 37 -6.32 -1.74 -8.00
CA VAL A 37 -5.96 -1.19 -9.32
C VAL A 37 -5.98 -2.29 -10.40
N CYS A 38 -5.49 -3.49 -10.09
CA CYS A 38 -5.50 -4.60 -11.04
C CYS A 38 -6.90 -5.19 -11.23
N ALA A 39 -7.76 -5.22 -10.21
CA ALA A 39 -9.17 -5.57 -10.39
C ALA A 39 -9.87 -4.56 -11.33
N ILE A 40 -9.69 -3.26 -11.10
CA ILE A 40 -10.18 -2.20 -11.99
C ILE A 40 -9.65 -2.40 -13.41
N ALA A 41 -8.36 -2.70 -13.57
CA ALA A 41 -7.77 -2.94 -14.87
C ALA A 41 -8.40 -4.14 -15.58
N GLY A 42 -8.66 -5.25 -14.87
CA GLY A 42 -9.37 -6.41 -15.39
C GLY A 42 -10.78 -6.09 -15.87
N VAL A 43 -11.54 -5.32 -15.08
CA VAL A 43 -12.87 -4.80 -15.48
C VAL A 43 -12.75 -3.92 -16.72
N GLY A 44 -11.78 -3.00 -16.75
CA GLY A 44 -11.54 -2.09 -17.88
C GLY A 44 -11.13 -2.83 -19.16
N LEU A 45 -10.33 -3.89 -19.05
CA LEU A 45 -9.97 -4.74 -20.19
C LEU A 45 -11.18 -5.44 -20.78
N TYR A 46 -12.08 -5.98 -19.95
CA TYR A 46 -13.32 -6.60 -20.42
C TYR A 46 -14.21 -5.59 -21.15
N SER A 47 -14.41 -4.43 -20.53
CA SER A 47 -15.28 -3.37 -21.06
C SER A 47 -14.64 -2.54 -22.18
N SER A 48 -13.41 -2.87 -22.62
CA SER A 48 -12.63 -2.08 -23.58
C SER A 48 -12.49 -0.59 -23.20
N ALA A 49 -12.44 -0.31 -21.89
CA ALA A 49 -12.40 1.03 -21.30
C ALA A 49 -11.13 1.27 -20.46
N LEU A 50 -10.11 0.42 -20.60
CA LEU A 50 -8.86 0.60 -19.88
C LEU A 50 -8.07 1.80 -20.44
N HIS A 51 -7.77 2.77 -19.57
CA HIS A 51 -6.81 3.83 -19.87
C HIS A 51 -5.37 3.29 -19.76
N THR A 52 -4.89 2.70 -20.86
CA THR A 52 -3.59 2.00 -20.92
C THR A 52 -2.42 2.90 -20.50
N ASP A 53 -2.39 4.17 -20.92
CA ASP A 53 -1.31 5.10 -20.56
C ASP A 53 -1.23 5.31 -19.04
N LYS A 54 -2.38 5.54 -18.39
CA LYS A 54 -2.47 5.70 -16.94
C LYS A 54 -2.12 4.42 -16.20
N PHE A 55 -2.52 3.27 -16.73
CA PHE A 55 -2.17 1.99 -16.13
C PHE A 55 -0.66 1.76 -16.13
N PHE A 56 0.03 2.00 -17.25
CA PHE A 56 1.49 1.86 -17.31
C PHE A 56 2.24 2.93 -16.50
N GLU A 57 1.70 4.14 -16.40
CA GLU A 57 2.22 5.17 -15.49
C GLU A 57 2.21 4.66 -14.03
N ILE A 58 1.10 4.06 -13.59
CA ILE A 58 0.99 3.46 -12.26
C ILE A 58 2.02 2.34 -12.06
N LEU A 59 2.15 1.42 -13.03
CA LEU A 59 3.12 0.33 -12.96
C LEU A 59 4.58 0.84 -12.87
N ALA A 60 4.90 1.92 -13.59
CA ALA A 60 6.22 2.53 -13.51
C ALA A 60 6.52 3.05 -12.09
N TRP A 61 5.52 3.66 -11.43
CA TRP A 61 5.64 4.12 -10.05
C TRP A 61 5.77 2.97 -9.03
N TRP A 62 5.12 1.83 -9.28
CA TRP A 62 5.26 0.63 -8.44
C TRP A 62 6.66 0.02 -8.48
N VAL A 63 7.45 0.31 -9.50
CA VAL A 63 8.87 -0.05 -9.53
C VAL A 63 9.74 1.08 -9.00
N ALA A 64 9.49 2.32 -9.44
CA ALA A 64 10.31 3.47 -9.12
C ALA A 64 10.29 3.83 -7.63
N ALA A 65 9.11 3.93 -7.00
CA ALA A 65 9.02 4.36 -5.61
C ALA A 65 9.67 3.35 -4.63
N PRO A 66 9.43 2.03 -4.72
CA PRO A 66 10.16 1.04 -3.93
C PRO A 66 11.67 1.06 -4.16
N LEU A 67 12.12 1.24 -5.40
CA LEU A 67 13.55 1.34 -5.72
C LEU A 67 14.18 2.59 -5.09
N VAL A 68 13.54 3.75 -5.20
CA VAL A 68 14.02 5.00 -4.58
C VAL A 68 14.05 4.86 -3.06
N ALA A 69 13.02 4.27 -2.45
CA ALA A 69 12.99 3.99 -1.03
C ALA A 69 14.15 3.07 -0.60
N TRP A 70 14.42 2.03 -1.38
CA TRP A 70 15.54 1.12 -1.15
C TRP A 70 16.88 1.87 -1.22
N VAL A 71 17.12 2.67 -2.27
CA VAL A 71 18.37 3.42 -2.46
C VAL A 71 18.61 4.40 -1.32
N ILE A 72 17.62 5.23 -0.98
CA ILE A 72 17.75 6.23 0.09
C ILE A 72 18.10 5.54 1.41
N ASN A 73 17.38 4.48 1.77
CA ASN A 73 17.60 3.79 3.04
C ASN A 73 18.90 2.97 3.05
N PHE A 74 19.33 2.42 1.92
CA PHE A 74 20.64 1.80 1.78
C PHE A 74 21.77 2.81 2.02
N LEU A 75 21.69 4.00 1.41
CA LEU A 75 22.68 5.06 1.59
C LEU A 75 22.68 5.61 3.03
N MET A 76 21.50 5.81 3.61
CA MET A 76 21.34 6.18 5.02
C MET A 76 22.00 5.16 5.95
N ALA A 77 21.77 3.87 5.71
CA ALA A 77 22.38 2.79 6.47
C ALA A 77 23.92 2.77 6.35
N LYS A 78 24.42 2.91 5.12
CA LYS A 78 25.85 2.76 4.81
C LYS A 78 26.69 3.94 5.31
N TYR A 79 26.18 5.16 5.21
CA TYR A 79 26.97 6.37 5.43
C TYR A 79 26.53 7.20 6.64
N LEU A 80 25.23 7.28 6.92
CA LEU A 80 24.70 8.19 7.93
C LEU A 80 24.43 7.52 9.28
N TYR A 81 24.05 6.24 9.30
CA TYR A 81 23.64 5.56 10.53
C TYR A 81 24.71 5.63 11.64
N PHE A 82 25.93 5.14 11.36
CA PHE A 82 27.02 5.16 12.34
C PHE A 82 27.49 6.58 12.68
N ARG A 83 27.47 7.49 11.72
CA ARG A 83 27.88 8.88 11.92
C ARG A 83 26.91 9.62 12.84
N THR A 84 25.61 9.47 12.61
CA THR A 84 24.56 10.07 13.43
C THR A 84 24.57 9.46 14.84
N LEU A 85 24.72 8.14 14.95
CA LEU A 85 24.79 7.49 16.26
C LEU A 85 25.97 8.00 17.07
N LYS A 86 27.17 8.03 16.48
CA LYS A 86 28.38 8.57 17.12
C LYS A 86 28.20 10.04 17.54
N PHE A 87 27.69 10.88 16.64
CA PHE A 87 27.42 12.29 16.93
C PHE A 87 26.47 12.49 18.11
N LEU A 88 25.40 11.69 18.19
CA LEU A 88 24.44 11.76 19.28
C LEU A 88 25.05 11.30 20.60
N THR A 89 25.72 10.14 20.61
CA THR A 89 26.33 9.55 21.81
C THR A 89 27.48 10.40 22.35
N GLU A 90 28.22 11.12 21.51
CA GLU A 90 29.30 12.01 21.95
C GLU A 90 28.80 13.34 22.55
N ARG A 91 27.60 13.79 22.21
CA ARG A 91 27.11 15.14 22.59
C ARG A 91 25.98 15.13 23.63
N TYR A 92 25.25 14.04 23.75
CA TYR A 92 24.02 13.98 24.54
C TYR A 92 24.02 12.78 25.48
N SER A 93 23.38 12.95 26.63
CA SER A 93 23.09 11.82 27.52
C SER A 93 22.12 10.83 26.88
N GLU A 94 22.16 9.56 27.27
CA GLU A 94 21.23 8.53 26.76
C GLU A 94 19.76 8.95 26.93
N LYS A 95 19.41 9.58 28.06
CA LYS A 95 18.05 10.09 28.31
C LYS A 95 17.64 11.14 27.28
N SER A 96 18.54 12.06 26.92
CA SER A 96 18.29 13.08 25.91
C SER A 96 18.17 12.47 24.51
N ILE A 97 19.03 11.51 24.17
CA ILE A 97 18.98 10.80 22.88
C ILE A 97 17.64 10.07 22.72
N ASN A 98 17.22 9.33 23.74
CA ASN A 98 15.93 8.63 23.73
C ASN A 98 14.76 9.60 23.57
N GLY A 99 14.80 10.76 24.22
CA GLY A 99 13.80 11.81 24.05
C GLY A 99 13.73 12.35 22.61
N ILE A 100 14.88 12.65 22.00
CA ILE A 100 14.97 13.11 20.61
C ILE A 100 14.45 12.04 19.65
N LEU A 101 14.90 10.80 19.79
CA LEU A 101 14.48 9.70 18.92
C LEU A 101 12.99 9.41 19.04
N THR A 102 12.42 9.51 20.25
CA THR A 102 10.96 9.37 20.49
C THR A 102 10.16 10.46 19.79
N ILE A 103 10.63 11.71 19.82
CA ILE A 103 9.98 12.81 19.10
C ILE A 103 10.06 12.56 17.58
N LEU A 104 11.24 12.21 17.08
CA LEU A 104 11.45 11.98 15.65
C LEU A 104 10.60 10.83 15.12
N ILE A 105 10.52 9.70 15.83
CA ILE A 105 9.70 8.55 15.41
C ILE A 105 8.20 8.86 15.46
N THR A 106 7.77 9.66 16.44
CA THR A 106 6.37 10.09 16.52
C THR A 106 6.01 10.98 15.32
N ILE A 107 6.90 11.91 14.96
CA ILE A 107 6.71 12.80 13.80
C ILE A 107 6.72 12.00 12.49
N SER A 108 7.70 11.11 12.29
CA SER A 108 7.78 10.30 11.06
C SER A 108 6.60 9.35 10.92
N GLY A 109 6.18 8.70 12.00
CA GLY A 109 5.01 7.82 12.02
C GLY A 109 3.71 8.57 11.72
N THR A 110 3.54 9.76 12.31
CA THR A 110 2.37 10.63 12.02
C THR A 110 2.38 11.11 10.58
N PHE A 111 3.55 11.48 10.05
CA PHE A 111 3.70 11.88 8.65
C PHE A 111 3.39 10.74 7.68
N LEU A 112 3.82 9.52 8.01
CA LEU A 112 3.48 8.31 7.26
C LEU A 112 1.98 8.04 7.30
N ALA A 113 1.34 8.14 8.47
CA ALA A 113 -0.11 7.94 8.62
C ALA A 113 -0.92 8.98 7.82
N PHE A 114 -0.50 10.23 7.82
CA PHE A 114 -1.11 11.28 6.98
C PHE A 114 -1.00 10.95 5.49
N SER A 115 0.22 10.63 5.03
CA SER A 115 0.49 10.29 3.64
C SER A 115 -0.27 9.03 3.20
N ALA A 116 -0.38 8.06 4.10
CA ALA A 116 -1.18 6.86 3.93
C ALA A 116 -2.66 7.17 3.71
N GLY A 117 -3.24 8.06 4.53
CA GLY A 117 -4.62 8.48 4.37
C GLY A 117 -4.88 9.15 3.02
N ALA A 118 -3.98 10.03 2.59
CA ALA A 118 -4.08 10.70 1.30
C ALA A 118 -4.11 9.69 0.13
N ASN A 119 -3.18 8.74 0.09
CA ASN A 119 -3.07 7.78 -1.02
C ASN A 119 -4.14 6.67 -0.97
N ASN A 120 -4.36 6.07 0.21
CA ASN A 120 -5.23 4.91 0.34
C ASN A 120 -6.72 5.27 0.33
N SER A 121 -7.09 6.55 0.45
CA SER A 121 -8.47 6.98 0.23
C SER A 121 -8.97 6.56 -1.16
N ALA A 122 -8.12 6.68 -2.18
CA ALA A 122 -8.43 6.26 -3.55
C ALA A 122 -8.69 4.76 -3.67
N ASN A 123 -8.04 3.94 -2.85
CA ASN A 123 -8.30 2.50 -2.80
C ASN A 123 -9.71 2.21 -2.27
N ALA A 124 -10.14 2.91 -1.22
CA ALA A 124 -11.43 2.66 -0.58
C ALA A 124 -12.63 3.15 -1.40
N VAL A 125 -12.54 4.33 -2.02
CA VAL A 125 -13.69 4.97 -2.71
C VAL A 125 -13.48 5.21 -4.20
N GLY A 126 -12.28 4.96 -4.73
CA GLY A 126 -11.94 5.17 -6.14
C GLY A 126 -12.88 4.44 -7.10
N PRO A 127 -13.25 3.17 -6.88
CA PRO A 127 -14.25 2.49 -7.72
C PRO A 127 -15.62 3.17 -7.72
N LEU A 128 -16.06 3.71 -6.58
CA LEU A 128 -17.34 4.41 -6.45
C LEU A 128 -17.33 5.74 -7.22
N VAL A 129 -16.24 6.50 -7.09
CA VAL A 129 -16.07 7.78 -7.79
C VAL A 129 -15.89 7.56 -9.29
N GLY A 130 -15.06 6.59 -9.68
CA GLY A 130 -14.73 6.30 -11.08
C GLY A 130 -15.93 5.83 -11.90
N LEU A 131 -16.91 5.17 -11.27
CA LEU A 131 -18.18 4.78 -11.91
C LEU A 131 -19.32 5.80 -11.72
N GLY A 132 -19.01 6.98 -11.18
CA GLY A 132 -19.95 8.10 -11.05
C GLY A 132 -21.04 7.89 -9.99
N LEU A 133 -20.86 6.95 -9.06
CA LEU A 133 -21.84 6.67 -8.01
C LEU A 133 -21.81 7.73 -6.90
N ILE A 134 -20.64 8.32 -6.64
CA ILE A 134 -20.45 9.42 -5.68
C ILE A 134 -19.46 10.45 -6.24
N GLY A 135 -19.55 11.70 -5.77
CA GLY A 135 -18.60 12.74 -6.14
C GLY A 135 -17.25 12.61 -5.41
N THR A 136 -16.17 13.13 -5.98
CA THR A 136 -14.81 13.07 -5.40
C THR A 136 -14.73 13.63 -3.99
N TYR A 137 -15.36 14.78 -3.72
CA TYR A 137 -15.36 15.41 -2.40
C TYR A 137 -16.10 14.56 -1.36
N GLN A 138 -17.26 14.00 -1.73
CA GLN A 138 -18.01 13.09 -0.88
C GLN A 138 -17.22 11.81 -0.60
N GLY A 139 -16.59 11.23 -1.63
CA GLY A 139 -15.72 10.07 -1.48
C GLY A 139 -14.57 10.32 -0.51
N ALA A 140 -13.90 11.47 -0.59
CA ALA A 140 -12.82 11.84 0.30
C ALA A 140 -13.27 11.92 1.77
N ILE A 141 -14.44 12.52 2.05
CA ILE A 141 -15.01 12.58 3.40
C ILE A 141 -15.34 11.18 3.92
N ILE A 142 -16.04 10.38 3.11
CA ILE A 142 -16.43 9.01 3.50
C ILE A 142 -15.20 8.17 3.81
N ALA A 143 -14.20 8.18 2.92
CA ALA A 143 -12.95 7.45 3.12
C ALA A 143 -12.21 7.93 4.37
N GLY A 144 -12.03 9.24 4.54
CA GLY A 144 -11.31 9.82 5.67
C GLY A 144 -11.94 9.46 7.01
N VAL A 145 -13.27 9.62 7.15
CA VAL A 145 -13.99 9.28 8.38
C VAL A 145 -13.93 7.77 8.64
N ALA A 146 -14.23 6.94 7.64
CA ALA A 146 -14.24 5.49 7.80
C ALA A 146 -12.85 4.94 8.16
N MET A 147 -11.78 5.43 7.52
CA MET A 147 -10.40 5.05 7.83
C MET A 147 -10.00 5.50 9.24
N GLY A 148 -10.36 6.74 9.64
CA GLY A 148 -10.09 7.25 10.99
C GLY A 148 -10.78 6.43 12.07
N VAL A 149 -12.08 6.14 11.90
CA VAL A 149 -12.85 5.29 12.82
C VAL A 149 -12.27 3.87 12.87
N GLY A 150 -11.94 3.29 11.72
CA GLY A 150 -11.33 1.95 11.65
C GLY A 150 -9.99 1.89 12.38
N ALA A 151 -9.14 2.91 12.23
CA ALA A 151 -7.87 3.02 12.94
C ALA A 151 -8.06 3.10 14.46
N ILE A 152 -9.05 3.86 14.95
CA ILE A 152 -9.35 3.98 16.38
C ILE A 152 -9.89 2.67 16.95
N LEU A 153 -10.84 2.02 16.26
CA LEU A 153 -11.53 0.83 16.78
C LEU A 153 -10.67 -0.45 16.69
N PHE A 154 -9.90 -0.60 15.63
CA PHE A 154 -9.21 -1.87 15.32
C PHE A 154 -7.68 -1.74 15.25
N GLY A 155 -7.13 -0.53 15.17
CA GLY A 155 -5.69 -0.30 15.03
C GLY A 155 -4.87 -0.84 16.21
N GLY A 156 -5.40 -0.77 17.44
CA GLY A 156 -4.72 -1.22 18.66
C GLY A 156 -4.25 -2.69 18.60
N ARG A 157 -5.07 -3.58 18.05
CA ARG A 157 -4.74 -5.02 17.93
C ARG A 157 -3.64 -5.30 16.90
N VAL A 158 -3.52 -4.44 15.88
CA VAL A 158 -2.49 -4.55 14.84
C VAL A 158 -1.17 -3.94 15.31
N LEU A 159 -1.21 -2.85 16.10
CA LEU A 159 -0.03 -2.22 16.69
C LEU A 159 0.79 -3.18 17.56
N GLU A 160 0.12 -4.09 18.28
CA GLU A 160 0.79 -5.08 19.14
C GLU A 160 1.54 -6.18 18.39
N THR A 161 1.22 -6.44 17.11
CA THR A 161 1.72 -7.61 16.36
C THR A 161 2.80 -7.29 15.31
N VAL A 162 2.88 -6.05 14.81
CA VAL A 162 3.81 -5.66 13.72
C VAL A 162 5.26 -5.45 14.19
N GLY A 163 5.50 -5.37 15.50
CA GLY A 163 6.79 -4.93 16.06
C GLY A 163 8.01 -5.84 15.90
N LYS A 164 7.92 -7.08 15.39
CA LYS A 164 9.05 -8.05 15.50
C LYS A 164 9.17 -9.13 14.41
N GLU A 165 9.21 -8.86 13.09
CA GLU A 165 9.38 -9.99 12.13
C GLU A 165 10.27 -9.79 10.88
N ILE A 166 11.12 -8.75 10.77
CA ILE A 166 12.00 -8.63 9.58
C ILE A 166 13.47 -8.37 9.94
N THR A 167 13.77 -7.40 10.81
CA THR A 167 15.10 -7.15 11.39
C THR A 167 14.92 -6.44 12.74
N GLU A 168 15.95 -6.38 13.60
CA GLU A 168 15.93 -5.44 14.73
C GLU A 168 15.99 -4.00 14.19
N ILE A 169 14.82 -3.38 14.03
CA ILE A 169 14.72 -2.00 13.58
C ILE A 169 14.97 -1.10 14.79
N CYS A 170 16.21 -0.64 14.93
CA CYS A 170 16.55 0.45 15.85
C CYS A 170 15.73 1.72 15.48
N ILE A 171 15.30 2.51 16.46
CA ILE A 171 14.42 3.68 16.28
C ILE A 171 14.90 4.60 15.15
N LEU A 172 16.21 4.86 15.07
CA LEU A 172 16.79 5.71 14.02
C LEU A 172 16.56 5.17 12.59
N ARG A 173 16.53 3.84 12.42
CA ARG A 173 16.23 3.20 11.13
C ARG A 173 14.74 3.34 10.79
N ALA A 174 13.87 3.15 11.78
CA ALA A 174 12.44 3.31 11.61
C ALA A 174 12.10 4.75 11.16
N VAL A 175 12.68 5.76 11.82
CA VAL A 175 12.53 7.17 11.41
C VAL A 175 12.89 7.38 9.93
N SER A 176 14.02 6.85 9.48
CA SER A 176 14.47 6.98 8.08
C SER A 176 13.48 6.33 7.11
N VAL A 177 13.06 5.09 7.40
CA VAL A 177 12.15 4.34 6.52
C VAL A 177 10.78 5.02 6.47
N GLU A 178 10.22 5.40 7.61
CA GLU A 178 8.90 6.05 7.70
C GLU A 178 8.90 7.41 7.01
N PHE A 179 9.90 8.25 7.26
CA PHE A 179 9.98 9.57 6.64
C PHE A 179 10.17 9.48 5.12
N THR A 180 11.07 8.60 4.67
CA THR A 180 11.26 8.34 3.23
C THR A 180 9.97 7.83 2.60
N GLY A 181 9.31 6.88 3.26
CA GLY A 181 8.07 6.31 2.77
C GLY A 181 6.96 7.35 2.68
N ALA A 182 6.76 8.13 3.74
CA ALA A 182 5.79 9.21 3.79
C ALA A 182 6.00 10.23 2.67
N ALA A 183 7.24 10.68 2.45
CA ALA A 183 7.57 11.62 1.39
C ALA A 183 7.25 11.07 -0.01
N LEU A 184 7.60 9.81 -0.28
CA LEU A 184 7.33 9.16 -1.57
C LEU A 184 5.83 8.94 -1.80
N ILE A 185 5.10 8.50 -0.77
CA ILE A 185 3.65 8.29 -0.84
C ILE A 185 2.93 9.62 -1.05
N LEU A 186 3.32 10.67 -0.32
CA LEU A 186 2.73 11.99 -0.51
C LEU A 186 3.04 12.55 -1.89
N GLY A 187 4.27 12.39 -2.37
CA GLY A 187 4.67 12.77 -3.74
C GLY A 187 3.82 12.08 -4.79
N ALA A 188 3.67 10.76 -4.71
CA ALA A 188 2.79 10.00 -5.60
C ALA A 188 1.32 10.47 -5.50
N SER A 189 0.85 10.80 -4.29
CA SER A 189 -0.51 11.30 -4.05
C SER A 189 -0.75 12.65 -4.72
N VAL A 190 0.24 13.55 -4.76
CA VAL A 190 0.15 14.83 -5.49
C VAL A 190 -0.05 14.61 -6.99
N PHE A 191 0.58 13.57 -7.54
CA PHE A 191 0.39 13.17 -8.94
C PHE A 191 -0.86 12.30 -9.18
N GLY A 192 -1.64 12.03 -8.13
CA GLY A 192 -2.82 11.16 -8.21
C GLY A 192 -2.49 9.69 -8.49
N ILE A 193 -1.27 9.26 -8.18
CA ILE A 193 -0.81 7.90 -8.44
C ILE A 193 -1.02 7.03 -7.21
N PRO A 194 -1.85 5.98 -7.31
CA PRO A 194 -2.01 5.00 -6.24
C PRO A 194 -0.73 4.16 -6.11
N VAL A 195 -0.10 4.20 -4.93
CA VAL A 195 1.11 3.44 -4.60
C VAL A 195 0.89 2.59 -3.35
N SER A 196 1.82 1.67 -3.07
CA SER A 196 1.73 0.80 -1.90
C SER A 196 2.66 1.23 -0.78
N ILE A 197 2.06 1.53 0.37
CA ILE A 197 2.79 1.81 1.62
C ILE A 197 3.63 0.59 2.01
N ALA A 198 3.02 -0.60 1.97
CA ALA A 198 3.67 -1.84 2.35
C ALA A 198 4.94 -2.07 1.52
N GLU A 199 4.92 -1.76 0.23
CA GLU A 199 6.08 -1.96 -0.65
C GLU A 199 7.18 -0.96 -0.42
N ILE A 200 6.81 0.32 -0.31
CA ILE A 200 7.76 1.41 -0.11
C ILE A 200 8.50 1.22 1.23
N ILE A 201 7.77 0.93 2.31
CA ILE A 201 8.34 0.70 3.65
C ILE A 201 9.18 -0.58 3.67
N THR A 202 8.67 -1.68 3.13
CA THR A 202 9.42 -2.95 3.06
C THR A 202 10.70 -2.79 2.26
N SER A 203 10.67 -2.06 1.15
CA SER A 203 11.85 -1.81 0.31
C SER A 203 12.88 -0.95 1.03
N GLY A 204 12.44 0.03 1.83
CA GLY A 204 13.32 0.76 2.74
C GLY A 204 14.02 -0.14 3.76
N ILE A 205 13.28 -1.07 4.38
CA ILE A 205 13.84 -2.06 5.33
C ILE A 205 14.84 -3.00 4.62
N ILE A 206 14.50 -3.48 3.43
CA ILE A 206 15.40 -4.30 2.60
C ILE A 206 16.67 -3.51 2.24
N GLY A 207 16.56 -2.21 1.96
CA GLY A 207 17.70 -1.31 1.72
C GLY A 207 18.64 -1.26 2.92
N PHE A 208 18.11 -1.09 4.13
CA PHE A 208 18.89 -1.17 5.36
C PHE A 208 19.57 -2.54 5.56
N SER A 209 18.86 -3.63 5.30
CA SER A 209 19.39 -4.99 5.43
C SER A 209 20.54 -5.22 4.45
N CYS A 210 20.38 -4.85 3.18
CA CYS A 210 21.41 -4.97 2.16
C CYS A 210 22.70 -4.22 2.52
N ALA A 211 22.59 -3.05 3.15
CA ALA A 211 23.75 -2.26 3.56
C ALA A 211 24.52 -2.89 4.74
N GLN A 212 23.84 -3.60 5.64
CA GLN A 212 24.44 -4.17 6.85
C GLN A 212 24.93 -5.61 6.66
N GLN A 213 24.13 -6.44 6.00
CA GLN A 213 24.37 -7.88 5.88
C GLN A 213 24.83 -8.28 4.46
N GLY A 214 24.75 -7.35 3.51
CA GLY A 214 25.08 -7.58 2.11
C GLY A 214 23.90 -8.12 1.29
N PHE A 215 23.82 -7.69 0.03
CA PHE A 215 22.72 -8.02 -0.88
C PHE A 215 22.46 -9.52 -1.02
N GLY A 216 23.51 -10.35 -1.13
CA GLY A 216 23.37 -11.79 -1.33
C GLY A 216 22.70 -12.51 -0.15
N VAL A 217 22.89 -12.03 1.07
CA VAL A 217 22.25 -12.60 2.27
C VAL A 217 20.78 -12.17 2.32
N THR A 218 20.52 -10.87 2.12
CA THR A 218 19.15 -10.33 2.12
C THR A 218 18.28 -10.93 1.02
N ALA A 219 18.82 -11.12 -0.19
CA ALA A 219 18.07 -11.67 -1.32
C ALA A 219 17.68 -13.15 -1.12
N LYS A 220 18.43 -13.91 -0.33
CA LYS A 220 18.13 -15.31 0.01
C LYS A 220 17.19 -15.43 1.23
N ASN A 221 16.82 -14.33 1.86
CA ASN A 221 15.93 -14.35 3.01
C ASN A 221 14.53 -14.85 2.59
N ARG A 222 14.02 -15.87 3.30
CA ARG A 222 12.72 -16.49 3.02
C ARG A 222 11.56 -15.50 3.05
N HIS A 223 11.59 -14.51 3.95
CA HIS A 223 10.55 -13.48 4.04
C HIS A 223 10.59 -12.54 2.83
N VAL A 224 11.78 -12.11 2.41
CA VAL A 224 11.96 -11.26 1.21
C VAL A 224 11.45 -11.97 -0.05
N LEU A 225 11.81 -13.25 -0.22
CA LEU A 225 11.34 -14.06 -1.36
C LEU A 225 9.82 -14.24 -1.34
N LYS A 226 9.24 -14.49 -0.15
CA LYS A 226 7.78 -14.60 0.01
C LYS A 226 7.08 -13.30 -0.37
N ILE A 227 7.60 -12.16 0.05
CA ILE A 227 7.06 -10.83 -0.29
C ILE A 227 7.10 -10.61 -1.80
N ALA A 228 8.27 -10.83 -2.43
CA ALA A 228 8.44 -10.68 -3.87
C ALA A 228 7.46 -11.57 -4.67
N PHE A 229 7.24 -12.81 -4.21
CA PHE A 229 6.24 -13.69 -4.81
C PHE A 229 4.85 -13.07 -4.82
N PHE A 230 4.37 -12.53 -3.69
CA PHE A 230 3.04 -11.93 -3.62
C PHE A 230 2.92 -10.65 -4.45
N TRP A 231 3.98 -9.81 -4.48
CA TRP A 231 3.98 -8.58 -5.29
C TRP A 231 3.89 -8.87 -6.79
N ILE A 232 4.47 -9.98 -7.24
CA ILE A 232 4.39 -10.41 -8.63
C ILE A 232 3.05 -11.08 -8.91
N VAL A 233 2.61 -12.03 -8.08
CA VAL A 233 1.45 -12.88 -8.39
C VAL A 233 0.13 -12.13 -8.28
N ILE A 234 -0.06 -11.28 -7.26
CA ILE A 234 -1.34 -10.62 -7.01
C ILE A 234 -1.81 -9.78 -8.20
N PRO A 235 -0.99 -8.90 -8.81
CA PRO A 235 -1.42 -8.13 -9.97
C PRO A 235 -2.03 -8.97 -11.09
N PHE A 236 -1.37 -10.05 -11.50
CA PHE A 236 -1.86 -10.91 -12.60
C PHE A 236 -3.16 -11.63 -12.23
N VAL A 237 -3.23 -12.19 -11.01
CA VAL A 237 -4.44 -12.91 -10.57
C VAL A 237 -5.60 -11.94 -10.40
N ALA A 238 -5.37 -10.73 -9.88
CA ALA A 238 -6.40 -9.70 -9.74
C ALA A 238 -6.94 -9.21 -11.09
N VAL A 239 -6.08 -8.98 -12.09
CA VAL A 239 -6.53 -8.67 -13.47
C VAL A 239 -7.37 -9.81 -14.04
N ALA A 240 -6.89 -11.05 -13.93
CA ALA A 240 -7.58 -12.22 -14.45
C ALA A 240 -8.96 -12.43 -13.78
N MET A 241 -9.02 -12.28 -12.45
CA MET A 241 -10.28 -12.36 -11.71
C MET A 241 -11.23 -11.21 -12.08
N GLY A 242 -10.73 -9.99 -12.22
CA GLY A 242 -11.52 -8.83 -12.66
C GLY A 242 -12.17 -9.08 -14.01
N TYR A 243 -11.36 -9.48 -15.00
CA TYR A 243 -11.85 -9.81 -16.33
C TYR A 243 -12.85 -10.98 -16.31
N GLY A 244 -12.52 -12.07 -15.61
CA GLY A 244 -13.34 -13.28 -15.57
C GLY A 244 -14.69 -13.06 -14.87
N MET A 245 -14.70 -12.39 -13.72
CA MET A 245 -15.93 -12.08 -12.99
C MET A 245 -16.82 -11.13 -13.75
N THR A 246 -16.25 -10.13 -14.43
CA THR A 246 -17.02 -9.22 -15.29
C THR A 246 -17.58 -9.94 -16.51
N SER A 247 -16.82 -10.86 -17.11
CA SER A 247 -17.31 -11.73 -18.18
C SER A 247 -18.51 -12.55 -17.74
N ILE A 248 -18.45 -13.19 -16.58
CA ILE A 248 -19.57 -13.96 -16.03
C ILE A 248 -20.78 -13.04 -15.79
N TYR A 249 -20.55 -11.86 -15.22
CA TYR A 249 -21.61 -10.90 -14.89
C TYR A 249 -22.45 -10.50 -16.10
N PHE A 250 -21.81 -10.23 -17.24
CA PHE A 250 -22.50 -9.80 -18.46
C PHE A 250 -22.95 -10.97 -19.35
N ASN A 251 -22.15 -12.02 -19.51
CA ASN A 251 -22.48 -13.11 -20.44
C ASN A 251 -23.58 -14.04 -19.93
N TYR A 252 -23.77 -14.15 -18.61
CA TYR A 252 -24.80 -15.01 -18.01
C TYR A 252 -26.00 -14.23 -17.46
N GLY A 253 -26.14 -12.94 -17.84
CA GLY A 253 -27.29 -12.12 -17.41
C GLY A 253 -27.40 -11.94 -15.90
N VAL A 254 -26.28 -12.06 -15.16
CA VAL A 254 -26.28 -11.88 -13.69
C VAL A 254 -26.71 -10.46 -13.33
N GLY A 255 -26.29 -9.47 -14.12
CA GLY A 255 -26.75 -8.09 -13.96
C GLY A 255 -28.25 -7.95 -14.12
N ASP A 256 -28.84 -8.62 -15.12
CA ASP A 256 -30.28 -8.58 -15.38
C ASP A 256 -31.07 -9.30 -14.26
N PHE A 257 -30.56 -10.42 -13.78
CA PHE A 257 -31.10 -11.14 -12.62
C PHE A 257 -31.09 -10.27 -11.36
N LEU A 258 -30.01 -9.55 -11.08
CA LEU A 258 -29.92 -8.69 -9.91
C LEU A 258 -30.87 -7.49 -10.03
N ALA A 259 -30.94 -6.88 -11.21
CA ALA A 259 -31.86 -5.78 -11.48
C ALA A 259 -33.32 -6.20 -11.29
N SER A 260 -33.71 -7.37 -11.81
CA SER A 260 -35.09 -7.87 -11.73
C SER A 260 -35.55 -8.26 -10.32
N ASN A 261 -34.62 -8.72 -9.47
CA ASN A 261 -34.97 -9.24 -8.13
C ASN A 261 -34.76 -8.21 -7.01
N PHE A 262 -33.86 -7.24 -7.19
CA PHE A 262 -33.48 -6.30 -6.13
C PHE A 262 -33.75 -4.83 -6.48
N GLY A 263 -34.27 -4.53 -7.68
CA GLY A 263 -34.82 -3.21 -8.01
C GLY A 263 -33.78 -2.10 -8.22
N PHE A 264 -32.58 -2.45 -8.72
CA PHE A 264 -31.54 -1.50 -9.12
C PHE A 264 -31.44 -1.37 -10.63
#